data_AF-A0A7S7LYS2-F1
#
_entry.id   AF-A0A7S7LYS2-F1
#
_cell.length_a   1.000
_cell.length_b   1.000
_cell.length_c   1.000
_cell.angle_alpha   90.00
_cell.angle_beta   90.00
_cell.angle_gamma   90.00
#
_symmetry.space_group_name_H-M   'P 1'
#
loop_
_entity.id
_entity.type
_entity.pdbx_description
1 polymer ?
#
loop_
_entity_poly.entity_id
_entity_poly.type
_entity_poly.pdbx_seq_one_letter_code
_entity_poly.pdbx_strand_id
1 'polypeptide(L)'
;MQKDKFDRIISFLLGASWAILLFGSLIVFNSFLFLGLGLAIFCTIFFIVISLFMTLSLDAFSINRQRLEEAKKQTMLLENILKLN
;
A
#
# COMPACT_ATOMS: atom_id res chain seq x y z
N MET A 1 -2.36 -12.91 17.38
CA MET A 1 -3.42 -11.97 17.81
C MET A 1 -3.13 -10.50 17.52
N GLN A 2 -1.96 -9.91 17.85
CA GLN A 2 -1.62 -8.54 17.41
C GLN A 2 -1.17 -8.46 15.93
N LYS A 3 -0.43 -9.46 15.41
CA LYS A 3 -0.06 -9.57 13.99
C LYS A 3 -1.29 -9.55 13.08
N ASP A 4 -2.29 -10.38 13.40
CA ASP A 4 -3.53 -10.50 12.60
C ASP A 4 -4.29 -9.17 12.49
N LYS A 5 -4.22 -8.32 13.52
CA LYS A 5 -4.84 -6.99 13.49
C LYS A 5 -4.06 -6.04 12.57
N PHE A 6 -2.74 -6.05 12.65
CA PHE A 6 -1.89 -5.21 11.79
C PHE A 6 -2.03 -5.61 10.32
N ASP A 7 -1.92 -6.89 9.99
CA ASP A 7 -2.03 -7.36 8.60
C ASP A 7 -3.42 -7.06 8.01
N ARG A 8 -4.47 -7.16 8.85
CA ARG A 8 -5.83 -6.76 8.47
C ARG A 8 -5.94 -5.25 8.21
N ILE A 9 -5.30 -4.41 9.02
CA ILE A 9 -5.28 -2.95 8.81
C ILE A 9 -4.54 -2.62 7.50
N ILE A 10 -3.39 -3.23 7.23
CA ILE A 10 -2.64 -2.97 6.00
C ILE A 10 -3.42 -3.42 4.78
N SER A 11 -4.02 -4.62 4.82
CA SER A 11 -4.86 -5.12 3.74
C SER A 11 -6.07 -4.22 3.49
N PHE A 12 -6.69 -3.69 4.54
CA PHE A 12 -7.77 -2.72 4.43
C PHE A 12 -7.31 -1.39 3.83
N LEU A 13 -6.18 -0.84 4.32
CA LEU A 13 -5.60 0.38 3.76
C LEU A 13 -5.25 0.21 2.29
N LEU A 14 -4.74 -0.96 1.88
CA LEU A 14 -4.39 -1.24 0.49
C LEU A 14 -5.63 -1.23 -0.41
N GLY A 15 -6.71 -1.88 0.02
CA GLY A 15 -8.00 -1.81 -0.66
C GLY A 15 -8.56 -0.39 -0.71
N ALA A 16 -8.44 0.36 0.39
CA ALA A 16 -8.84 1.77 0.44
C ALA A 16 -7.99 2.64 -0.49
N SER A 17 -6.68 2.39 -0.63
CA SER A 17 -5.81 3.12 -1.55
C SER A 17 -6.25 2.95 -3.00
N TRP A 18 -6.64 1.74 -3.41
CA TRP A 18 -7.21 1.49 -4.74
C TRP A 18 -8.54 2.21 -4.94
N ALA A 19 -9.42 2.20 -3.94
CA ALA A 19 -10.67 2.94 -3.98
C ALA A 19 -10.44 4.46 -4.09
N ILE A 20 -9.51 5.00 -3.30
CA ILE A 20 -9.12 6.42 -3.34
C ILE A 20 -8.55 6.79 -4.71
N LEU A 21 -7.74 5.92 -5.33
CA LEU A 21 -7.20 6.17 -6.65
C LEU A 21 -8.33 6.27 -7.70
N LEU A 22 -9.24 5.29 -7.71
CA LEU A 22 -10.36 5.27 -8.67
C LEU A 22 -11.36 6.40 -8.43
N PHE A 23 -11.97 6.45 -7.24
CA PHE A 23 -12.99 7.45 -6.93
C PHE A 23 -12.38 8.86 -6.81
N GLY A 24 -11.20 8.99 -6.22
CA GLY A 24 -10.51 10.27 -6.10
C GLY A 24 -10.14 10.84 -7.47
N SER A 25 -9.70 10.02 -8.43
CA SER A 25 -9.42 10.53 -9.78
C SER A 25 -10.66 11.11 -10.46
N LEU A 26 -11.82 10.47 -10.28
CA LEU A 26 -13.10 10.94 -10.82
C LEU A 26 -13.60 12.21 -10.11
N ILE A 27 -13.42 12.29 -8.79
CA ILE A 27 -13.75 13.49 -8.00
C ILE A 27 -12.87 14.66 -8.43
N VAL A 28 -11.54 14.47 -8.48
CA VAL A 28 -10.59 15.49 -8.92
C VAL A 28 -10.93 15.95 -10.33
N PHE A 29 -11.16 15.02 -11.26
CA PHE A 29 -11.52 15.38 -12.63
C PHE A 29 -12.75 16.29 -12.66
N ASN A 30 -13.85 15.89 -12.00
CA ASN A 30 -15.08 16.70 -11.95
C ASN A 30 -14.88 18.04 -11.24
N SER A 31 -14.08 18.09 -10.17
CA SER A 31 -13.78 19.33 -9.45
C SER A 31 -13.02 20.34 -10.30
N PHE A 32 -12.19 19.92 -11.25
CA PHE A 32 -11.42 20.81 -12.11
C PHE A 32 -12.02 21.04 -13.50
N LEU A 33 -13.12 20.34 -13.84
CA LEU A 33 -13.80 20.51 -15.14
C LEU A 33 -14.23 21.95 -15.41
N PHE A 34 -14.62 22.72 -14.38
CA PHE A 34 -15.05 24.12 -14.54
C PHE A 34 -13.91 25.05 -15.00
N LEU A 35 -12.65 24.68 -14.76
CA LEU A 35 -11.45 25.43 -15.18
C LEU A 35 -11.01 25.08 -16.61
N GLY A 36 -11.63 24.07 -17.22
CA GLY A 36 -11.35 23.60 -18.57
C GLY A 36 -10.73 22.19 -18.61
N LEU A 37 -10.95 21.51 -19.73
CA LEU A 37 -10.56 20.11 -19.91
C LEU A 37 -9.05 19.86 -19.77
N GLY A 38 -8.22 20.75 -20.31
CA GLY A 38 -6.76 20.59 -20.26
C GLY A 38 -6.21 20.58 -18.83
N LEU A 39 -6.65 21.54 -18.01
CA LEU A 39 -6.23 21.65 -16.61
C LEU A 39 -6.80 20.51 -15.77
N ALA A 40 -8.06 20.11 -16.02
CA ALA A 40 -8.68 18.97 -15.34
C ALA A 40 -7.89 17.67 -15.56
N ILE A 41 -7.54 17.35 -16.81
CA ILE A 41 -6.75 16.15 -17.13
C ILE A 41 -5.37 16.23 -16.46
N PHE A 42 -4.69 17.36 -16.53
CA PHE A 42 -3.37 17.53 -15.91
C PHE A 42 -3.42 17.30 -14.40
N CYS A 43 -4.37 17.91 -13.69
CA CYS A 43 -4.54 17.74 -12.25
C CYS A 43 -4.91 16.29 -11.88
N THR A 44 -5.78 15.64 -12.65
CA THR A 44 -6.14 14.24 -12.43
C THR A 44 -4.95 13.31 -12.62
N ILE A 45 -4.13 13.50 -13.66
CA ILE A 45 -2.90 12.71 -13.87
C ILE A 45 -1.94 12.92 -12.71
N PHE A 46 -1.73 14.17 -12.29
CA PHE A 46 -0.86 14.49 -11.16
C PHE A 46 -1.33 13.81 -9.86
N PHE A 47 -2.63 13.84 -9.59
CA PHE A 47 -3.24 13.13 -8.47
C PHE A 47 -3.00 11.61 -8.56
N ILE A 48 -3.24 10.99 -9.72
CA ILE A 48 -3.03 9.55 -9.93
C ILE A 48 -1.58 9.16 -9.64
N VAL A 49 -0.60 9.94 -10.13
CA VAL A 49 0.82 9.68 -9.87
C VAL A 49 1.11 9.68 -8.37
N ILE A 50 0.65 10.68 -7.64
CA ILE A 50 0.85 10.76 -6.18
C ILE A 50 0.15 9.59 -5.47
N SER A 51 -1.09 9.27 -5.84
CA SER A 51 -1.83 8.15 -5.26
C SER A 51 -1.16 6.80 -5.52
N LEU A 52 -0.57 6.60 -6.70
CA LEU A 52 0.19 5.40 -7.02
C LEU A 52 1.46 5.29 -6.17
N PHE A 53 2.19 6.39 -5.97
CA PHE A 53 3.34 6.40 -5.06
C PHE A 53 2.94 5.99 -3.63
N MET A 54 1.81 6.49 -3.14
CA MET A 54 1.31 6.13 -1.82
C MET A 54 0.87 4.65 -1.74
N THR A 55 0.21 4.15 -2.78
CA THR A 55 -0.20 2.74 -2.88
C THR A 55 1.01 1.81 -2.90
N LEU A 56 2.00 2.09 -3.74
CA LEU A 56 3.25 1.33 -3.83
C LEU A 56 4.03 1.33 -2.52
N SER A 57 4.04 2.46 -1.80
CA SER A 57 4.69 2.55 -0.49
C SER A 57 4.03 1.62 0.53
N LEU A 58 2.70 1.51 0.49
CA LEU A 58 1.94 0.63 1.36
C LEU A 58 2.18 -0.86 1.02
N ASP A 59 2.20 -1.19 -0.28
CA ASP A 59 2.55 -2.51 -0.78
C ASP A 59 3.97 -2.93 -0.36
N ALA A 60 4.95 -2.03 -0.57
CA ALA A 60 6.34 -2.27 -0.18
C ALA A 60 6.48 -2.51 1.34
N PHE A 61 5.73 -1.77 2.15
CA PHE A 61 5.71 -1.96 3.59
C PHE A 61 5.14 -3.33 3.97
N SER A 62 4.04 -3.76 3.33
CA SER A 62 3.44 -5.08 3.54
C SER A 62 4.43 -6.21 3.23
N ILE A 63 5.10 -6.14 2.08
CA ILE A 63 6.09 -7.15 1.65
C ILE A 63 7.28 -7.17 2.61
N ASN A 64 7.83 -6.01 2.98
CA ASN A 64 8.98 -5.96 3.87
C ASN A 64 8.67 -6.54 5.26
N ARG A 65 7.42 -6.38 5.72
CA ARG A 65 6.95 -6.99 6.96
C ARG A 65 6.93 -8.51 6.87
N GLN A 66 6.37 -9.07 5.80
CA GLN A 66 6.35 -10.52 5.58
C GLN A 66 7.78 -11.10 5.56
N ARG A 67 8.70 -10.44 4.83
CA ARG A 67 10.11 -10.84 4.79
C ARG A 67 10.77 -10.85 6.17
N LEU A 68 10.48 -9.87 7.02
CA LEU A 68 10.99 -9.83 8.39
C LEU A 68 10.47 -11.02 9.23
N GLU A 69 9.22 -11.41 9.04
CA GLU A 69 8.65 -12.55 9.75
C GLU A 69 9.23 -13.89 9.31
N GLU A 70 9.44 -14.05 8.01
CA GLU A 70 10.10 -15.23 7.45
C GLU A 70 11.54 -15.34 7.93
N ALA A 71 12.30 -14.24 7.94
CA ALA A 71 13.65 -14.21 8.47
C ALA A 71 13.69 -14.63 9.95
N LYS A 72 12.77 -14.13 10.78
CA LYS A 72 12.67 -14.55 12.20
C LYS A 72 12.37 -16.04 12.35
N LYS A 73 11.48 -16.59 11.52
CA LYS A 73 11.19 -18.04 11.53
C LYS A 73 12.42 -18.85 11.14
N GLN A 74 13.15 -18.41 10.11
CA GLN A 74 14.38 -19.07 9.68
C GLN A 74 15.47 -19.06 10.76
N THR A 75 15.67 -17.92 11.45
CA THR A 75 16.63 -17.83 12.55
C THR A 75 16.27 -18.77 13.70
N MET A 76 14.98 -18.85 14.08
CA MET A 76 14.52 -19.75 15.13
C MET A 76 14.73 -21.22 14.76
N LEU A 77 14.47 -21.60 13.50
CA LEU A 77 14.74 -22.96 13.02
C LEU A 77 16.23 -23.29 13.06
N LEU A 78 17.10 -22.35 12.66
CA LEU A 78 18.54 -22.54 12.70
C LEU A 78 19.06 -22.73 14.13
N GLU A 79 18.55 -21.93 15.08
CA GLU A 79 18.91 -22.05 16.50
C GLU A 79 18.46 -23.38 17.10
N ASN A 80 17.28 -23.87 16.73
CA ASN A 80 16.79 -25.18 17.18
C ASN A 80 17.66 -26.33 16.65
N ILE A 81 18.12 -26.25 15.40
CA ILE A 81 19.04 -27.25 14.82
C ILE A 81 20.38 -27.22 15.57
N LEU A 82 20.91 -26.03 15.86
CA LEU A 82 22.17 -25.86 16.60
C LEU A 82 22.10 -26.36 18.05
N LYS A 83 20.95 -26.27 18.71
CA LYS A 83 20.76 -26.76 20.10
C LYS A 83 20.49 -28.27 20.18
N LEU A 84 20.08 -28.91 19.08
CA LEU A 84 19.76 -30.33 19.04
C LEU A 84 21.00 -31.21 18.77
N ASN A 85 22.11 -30.61 18.34
CA ASN A 85 23.40 -31.23 18.07
C ASN A 85 24.43 -30.79 19.11
#